data_AF-A0A836TNS8-F1
#
_entry.id   AF-A0A836TNS8-F1
#
_cell.length_a   1.000
_cell.length_b   1.000
_cell.length_c   1.000
_cell.angle_alpha   90.00
_cell.angle_beta   90.00
_cell.angle_gamma   90.00
#
_symmetry.space_group_name_H-M   'P 1'
#
loop_
_entity.id
_entity.type
_entity.pdbx_description
1 polymer ?
#
loop_
_entity_poly.entity_id
_entity_poly.type
_entity_poly.pdbx_seq_one_letter_code
_entity_poly.pdbx_strand_id
1 'polypeptide(L)'
;MTSLYTRMRTHGTLTETPEEIPDAVFALPSTLNWMRAEAILVSDCALDFSTAQAFYGRVQRKELSERQLNSVFEQLLFSLHQIAALRGMAAVPNKADVARVGIVTWYYGVYGAASAMIAAADGSFPETHASTARQWDRQIVEAKLAMAPFSDRLGSLVKSDVEGDLTGPRSRGSHSLTSVPRTPEQAWGCHAEYLSGTASWEQWNLEQQVRNSREFKELGVDNFRTKAARALRDDAFGRKSICFLHEASRYRGKANYRDAIYLAYGKAVPKLADGFIDDLTTVLTGF
;
A
#
# COMPACT_ATOMS: atom_id res chain seq x y z
N MET A 1 -7.17 9.87 35.10
CA MET A 1 -6.46 10.55 34.00
C MET A 1 -7.08 10.04 32.70
N THR A 2 -7.77 10.90 31.95
CA THR A 2 -8.47 10.51 30.71
C THR A 2 -7.43 10.28 29.60
N SER A 3 -7.53 9.16 28.87
CA SER A 3 -6.58 8.83 27.81
C SER A 3 -6.59 9.89 26.69
N LEU A 4 -5.46 10.10 26.01
CA LEU A 4 -5.40 11.01 24.85
C LEU A 4 -6.39 10.58 23.76
N TYR A 5 -6.55 9.26 23.56
CA TYR A 5 -7.54 8.70 22.64
C TYR A 5 -8.97 9.07 23.04
N THR A 6 -9.34 8.89 24.32
CA THR A 6 -10.66 9.26 24.82
C THR A 6 -10.91 10.76 24.61
N ARG A 7 -9.93 11.62 24.91
CA ARG A 7 -10.05 13.06 24.69
C ARG A 7 -10.31 13.39 23.21
N MET A 8 -9.58 12.75 22.31
CA MET A 8 -9.75 12.87 20.87
C MET A 8 -11.18 12.46 20.45
N ARG A 9 -11.61 11.24 20.81
CA ARG A 9 -12.95 10.71 20.53
C ARG A 9 -14.09 11.51 21.16
N THR A 10 -13.80 12.36 22.14
CA THR A 10 -14.80 13.25 22.76
C THR A 10 -14.84 14.64 22.13
N HIS A 11 -13.71 15.17 21.66
CA HIS A 11 -13.60 16.58 21.30
C HIS A 11 -13.19 16.86 19.85
N GLY A 12 -12.81 15.84 19.07
CA GLY A 12 -12.28 16.04 17.73
C GLY A 12 -10.84 16.58 17.75
N THR A 13 -10.41 17.10 16.61
CA THR A 13 -9.19 17.92 16.43
C THR A 13 -9.50 19.12 15.55
N LEU A 14 -8.50 19.95 15.26
CA LEU A 14 -8.64 21.09 14.35
C LEU A 14 -9.14 20.70 12.94
N THR A 15 -8.93 19.45 12.53
CA THR A 15 -9.23 18.98 11.17
C THR A 15 -10.33 17.92 11.09
N GLU A 16 -10.77 17.36 12.22
CA GLU A 16 -11.68 16.20 12.24
C GLU A 16 -12.66 16.28 13.42
N THR A 17 -13.93 15.97 13.19
CA THR A 17 -14.94 15.83 14.25
C THR A 17 -14.71 14.52 15.04
N PRO A 18 -15.31 14.36 16.25
CA PRO A 18 -15.23 13.12 17.03
C PRO A 18 -15.56 11.84 16.24
N GLU A 19 -16.53 11.92 15.33
CA GLU A 19 -17.04 10.79 14.54
C GLU A 19 -16.08 10.37 13.44
N GLU A 20 -15.29 11.31 12.92
CA GLU A 20 -14.30 11.08 11.85
C GLU A 20 -13.02 10.42 12.38
N ILE A 21 -12.79 10.45 13.69
CA ILE A 21 -11.62 9.84 14.32
C ILE A 21 -11.69 8.33 14.20
N PRO A 22 -10.72 7.66 13.54
CA PRO A 22 -10.77 6.23 13.31
C PRO A 22 -10.81 5.44 14.62
N ASP A 23 -11.57 4.36 14.65
CA ASP A 23 -11.62 3.48 15.80
C ASP A 23 -10.34 2.63 15.87
N ALA A 24 -9.58 2.83 16.96
CA ALA A 24 -8.33 2.14 17.25
C ALA A 24 -8.44 0.60 17.18
N VAL A 25 -9.62 0.06 17.52
CA VAL A 25 -9.90 -1.39 17.55
C VAL A 25 -9.83 -2.00 16.14
N PHE A 26 -10.07 -1.21 15.10
CA PHE A 26 -10.06 -1.67 13.71
C PHE A 26 -8.81 -1.23 12.96
N ALA A 27 -8.31 -0.02 13.23
CA ALA A 27 -7.17 0.57 12.52
C ALA A 27 -5.85 -0.18 12.80
N LEU A 28 -5.60 -0.55 14.07
CA LEU A 28 -4.36 -1.23 14.45
C LEU A 28 -4.28 -2.67 13.91
N PRO A 29 -5.27 -3.57 14.13
CA PRO A 29 -5.21 -4.92 13.61
C PRO A 29 -5.06 -4.95 12.09
N SER A 30 -5.82 -4.13 11.36
CA SER A 30 -5.74 -4.09 9.90
C SER A 30 -4.35 -3.67 9.40
N THR A 31 -3.65 -2.81 10.14
CA THR A 31 -2.31 -2.34 9.79
C THR A 31 -1.26 -3.43 10.03
N LEU A 32 -1.35 -4.14 11.15
CA LEU A 32 -0.40 -5.21 11.48
C LEU A 32 -0.65 -6.46 10.61
N ASN A 33 -1.91 -6.85 10.46
CA ASN A 33 -2.30 -8.08 9.79
C ASN A 33 -2.11 -8.04 8.28
N TRP A 34 -2.22 -6.88 7.64
CA TRP A 34 -1.87 -6.76 6.22
C TRP A 34 -0.38 -7.02 6.01
N MET A 35 0.51 -6.38 6.78
CA MET A 35 1.94 -6.61 6.67
C MET A 35 2.32 -8.06 7.01
N ARG A 36 1.68 -8.64 8.02
CA ARG A 36 1.85 -10.05 8.37
C ARG A 36 1.43 -10.98 7.23
N ALA A 37 0.31 -10.68 6.56
CA ALA A 37 -0.14 -11.42 5.39
C ALA A 37 0.90 -11.34 4.27
N GLU A 38 1.36 -10.14 3.91
CA GLU A 38 2.38 -9.97 2.87
C GLU A 38 3.68 -10.73 3.22
N ALA A 39 4.11 -10.75 4.48
CA ALA A 39 5.29 -11.50 4.90
C ALA A 39 5.12 -13.02 4.76
N ILE A 40 3.93 -13.55 5.06
CA ILE A 40 3.57 -14.95 4.80
C ILE A 40 3.63 -15.23 3.29
N LEU A 41 3.06 -14.34 2.47
CA LEU A 41 2.99 -14.53 1.02
C LEU A 41 4.36 -14.44 0.34
N VAL A 42 5.25 -13.56 0.80
CA VAL A 42 6.65 -13.50 0.34
C VAL A 42 7.35 -14.84 0.55
N SER A 43 7.13 -15.45 1.72
CA SER A 43 7.70 -16.76 2.06
C SER A 43 7.06 -17.89 1.22
N ASP A 44 5.73 -17.89 1.12
CA ASP A 44 4.95 -18.91 0.41
C ASP A 44 5.21 -18.90 -1.11
N CYS A 45 5.34 -17.70 -1.69
CA CYS A 45 5.68 -17.50 -3.11
C CYS A 45 7.18 -17.69 -3.40
N ALA A 46 7.99 -18.02 -2.39
CA ALA A 46 9.45 -18.19 -2.50
C ALA A 46 10.13 -17.00 -3.21
N LEU A 47 9.78 -15.78 -2.80
CA LEU A 47 10.36 -14.56 -3.35
C LEU A 47 11.79 -14.37 -2.85
N ASP A 48 12.72 -14.94 -3.63
CA ASP A 48 14.16 -14.80 -3.45
C ASP A 48 14.87 -14.51 -4.78
N PHE A 49 16.18 -14.27 -4.70
CA PHE A 49 17.00 -13.94 -5.87
C PHE A 49 17.01 -15.04 -6.93
N SER A 50 16.97 -16.32 -6.53
CA SER A 50 16.98 -17.45 -7.45
C SER A 50 15.69 -17.51 -8.25
N THR A 51 14.55 -17.41 -7.56
CA THR A 51 13.22 -17.39 -8.19
C THR A 51 13.07 -16.15 -9.08
N ALA A 52 13.54 -14.98 -8.63
CA ALA A 52 13.54 -13.76 -9.43
C ALA A 52 14.39 -13.90 -10.70
N GLN A 53 15.60 -14.45 -10.60
CA GLN A 53 16.47 -14.67 -11.75
C GLN A 53 15.81 -15.60 -12.78
N ALA A 54 15.13 -16.66 -12.31
CA ALA A 54 14.38 -17.55 -13.20
C ALA A 54 13.19 -16.84 -13.85
N PHE A 55 12.40 -16.09 -13.08
CA PHE A 55 11.24 -15.33 -13.57
C PHE A 55 11.63 -14.29 -14.62
N TYR A 56 12.69 -13.51 -14.37
CA TYR A 56 13.16 -12.46 -15.27
C TYR A 56 14.11 -12.95 -16.36
N GLY A 57 14.47 -14.23 -16.41
CA GLY A 57 15.49 -14.75 -17.34
C GLY A 57 15.17 -14.57 -18.83
N ARG A 58 13.90 -14.32 -19.18
CA ARG A 58 13.45 -14.04 -20.56
C ARG A 58 13.15 -12.57 -20.83
N VAL A 59 13.28 -11.70 -19.83
CA VAL A 59 13.07 -10.27 -19.99
C VAL A 59 14.25 -9.68 -20.75
N GLN A 60 13.97 -9.02 -21.86
CA GLN A 60 15.01 -8.37 -22.64
C GLN A 60 15.58 -7.20 -21.85
N ARG A 61 16.89 -7.26 -21.55
CA ARG A 61 17.59 -6.16 -20.90
C ARG A 61 17.63 -4.95 -21.83
N LYS A 62 17.22 -3.79 -21.31
CA LYS A 62 17.37 -2.51 -22.00
C LYS A 62 18.83 -2.04 -21.95
N GLU A 63 19.30 -1.47 -23.05
CA GLU A 63 20.56 -0.73 -23.05
C GLU A 63 20.34 0.61 -22.33
N LEU A 64 21.08 0.81 -21.25
CA LEU A 64 21.01 2.00 -20.41
C LEU A 64 22.35 2.74 -20.50
N SER A 65 22.29 4.06 -20.56
CA SER A 65 23.49 4.88 -20.36
C SER A 65 24.04 4.73 -18.94
N GLU A 66 25.33 5.00 -18.74
CA GLU A 66 25.96 4.98 -17.41
C GLU A 66 25.20 5.85 -16.38
N ARG A 67 24.65 7.00 -16.82
CA ARG A 67 23.85 7.86 -15.94
C ARG A 67 22.56 7.18 -15.48
N GLN A 68 21.88 6.47 -16.38
CA GLN A 68 20.67 5.72 -16.05
C GLN A 68 20.99 4.50 -15.16
N LEU A 69 22.09 3.80 -15.43
CA LEU A 69 22.57 2.72 -14.57
C LEU A 69 22.88 3.22 -13.15
N ASN A 70 23.53 4.39 -13.03
CA ASN A 70 23.79 5.01 -11.72
C ASN A 70 22.49 5.31 -10.96
N SER A 71 21.44 5.80 -11.63
CA SER A 71 20.13 5.98 -11.00
C SER A 71 19.51 4.67 -10.52
N VAL A 72 19.65 3.57 -11.27
CA VAL A 72 19.21 2.24 -10.82
C VAL A 72 19.97 1.83 -9.55
N PHE A 73 21.30 1.92 -9.57
CA PHE A 73 22.14 1.50 -8.44
C PHE A 73 21.95 2.37 -7.20
N GLU A 74 21.80 3.68 -7.36
CA GLU A 74 21.52 4.61 -6.26
C GLU A 74 20.24 4.21 -5.52
N GLN A 75 19.15 3.96 -6.26
CA GLN A 75 17.87 3.61 -5.67
C GLN A 75 17.87 2.21 -5.04
N LEU A 76 18.57 1.25 -5.64
CA LEU A 76 18.79 -0.06 -5.02
C LEU A 76 19.60 0.05 -3.72
N LEU A 77 20.66 0.85 -3.71
CA LEU A 77 21.46 1.09 -2.51
C LEU A 77 20.62 1.75 -1.42
N PHE A 78 19.77 2.72 -1.76
CA PHE A 78 18.82 3.29 -0.81
C PHE A 78 17.87 2.24 -0.23
N SER A 79 17.29 1.37 -1.06
CA SER A 79 16.43 0.28 -0.57
C SER A 79 17.17 -0.68 0.38
N LEU A 80 18.40 -1.08 0.03
CA LEU A 80 19.25 -1.92 0.88
C LEU A 80 19.57 -1.26 2.22
N HIS A 81 19.81 0.06 2.25
CA HIS A 81 19.97 0.80 3.49
C HIS A 81 18.69 0.80 4.35
N GLN A 82 17.51 0.88 3.74
CA GLN A 82 16.25 0.76 4.49
C GLN A 82 16.08 -0.65 5.09
N ILE A 83 16.46 -1.72 4.37
CA ILE A 83 16.49 -3.09 4.93
C ILE A 83 17.45 -3.16 6.13
N ALA A 84 18.65 -2.60 6.01
CA ALA A 84 19.61 -2.56 7.12
C ALA A 84 19.07 -1.79 8.33
N ALA A 85 18.39 -0.67 8.11
CA ALA A 85 17.75 0.11 9.16
C ALA A 85 16.63 -0.67 9.87
N LEU A 86 15.77 -1.39 9.13
CA LEU A 86 14.74 -2.25 9.71
C LEU A 86 15.33 -3.36 10.57
N ARG A 87 16.42 -4.01 10.11
CA ARG A 87 17.17 -5.00 10.91
C ARG A 87 17.73 -4.39 12.19
N GLY A 88 18.19 -3.14 12.15
CA GLY A 88 18.59 -2.40 13.35
C GLY A 88 17.42 -2.16 14.31
N MET A 89 16.25 -1.78 13.79
CA MET A 89 15.03 -1.59 14.58
C MET A 89 14.52 -2.91 15.18
N ALA A 90 14.78 -4.05 14.54
CA ALA A 90 14.47 -5.37 15.06
C ALA A 90 15.24 -5.71 16.36
N ALA A 91 16.31 -4.98 16.69
CA ALA A 91 17.00 -5.11 17.97
C ALA A 91 16.35 -4.33 19.12
N VAL A 92 15.41 -3.41 18.84
CA VAL A 92 14.74 -2.60 19.88
C VAL A 92 13.77 -3.47 20.70
N PRO A 93 13.87 -3.52 22.04
CA PRO A 93 13.05 -4.44 22.85
C PRO A 93 11.54 -4.25 22.68
N ASN A 94 11.07 -3.01 22.58
CA ASN A 94 9.67 -2.69 22.42
C ASN A 94 9.40 -2.21 20.98
N LYS A 95 8.79 -3.07 20.17
CA LYS A 95 8.51 -2.78 18.76
C LYS A 95 7.52 -1.62 18.56
N ALA A 96 6.65 -1.36 19.51
CA ALA A 96 5.74 -0.22 19.45
C ALA A 96 6.48 1.13 19.35
N ASP A 97 7.69 1.22 19.94
CA ASP A 97 8.49 2.46 19.94
C ASP A 97 9.06 2.80 18.56
N VAL A 98 9.26 1.77 17.73
CA VAL A 98 9.84 1.90 16.39
C VAL A 98 8.86 1.59 15.27
N ALA A 99 7.67 1.04 15.55
CA ALA A 99 6.69 0.60 14.55
C ALA A 99 6.38 1.68 13.51
N ARG A 100 6.14 2.92 13.98
CA ARG A 100 5.87 4.05 13.09
C ARG A 100 7.03 4.34 12.15
N VAL A 101 8.24 4.47 12.69
CA VAL A 101 9.45 4.78 11.90
C VAL A 101 9.80 3.60 10.99
N GLY A 102 9.53 2.37 11.44
CA GLY A 102 9.64 1.15 10.66
C GLY A 102 8.77 1.17 9.40
N ILE A 103 7.49 1.55 9.51
CA ILE A 103 6.61 1.66 8.32
C ILE A 103 7.13 2.71 7.34
N VAL A 104 7.64 3.84 7.84
CA VAL A 104 8.23 4.88 6.99
C VAL A 104 9.47 4.36 6.27
N THR A 105 10.37 3.73 7.01
CA THR A 105 11.61 3.11 6.53
C THR A 105 11.29 2.07 5.45
N TRP A 106 10.36 1.17 5.74
CA TRP A 106 9.84 0.17 4.80
C TRP A 106 9.32 0.81 3.51
N TYR A 107 8.45 1.82 3.63
CA TYR A 107 7.85 2.48 2.47
C TYR A 107 8.89 3.14 1.58
N TYR A 108 9.87 3.84 2.15
CA TYR A 108 10.94 4.46 1.36
C TYR A 108 11.85 3.41 0.72
N GLY A 109 11.97 2.23 1.32
CA GLY A 109 12.63 1.08 0.69
C GLY A 109 11.86 0.59 -0.53
N VAL A 110 10.56 0.34 -0.39
CA VAL A 110 9.66 -0.06 -1.49
C VAL A 110 9.67 1.00 -2.59
N TYR A 111 9.63 2.28 -2.23
CA TYR A 111 9.71 3.39 -3.19
C TYR A 111 11.05 3.39 -3.95
N GLY A 112 12.18 3.18 -3.27
CA GLY A 112 13.49 3.06 -3.90
C GLY A 112 13.57 1.87 -4.84
N ALA A 113 13.16 0.68 -4.39
CA ALA A 113 13.12 -0.52 -5.23
C ALA A 113 12.24 -0.34 -6.48
N ALA A 114 11.03 0.22 -6.33
CA ALA A 114 10.16 0.51 -7.46
C ALA A 114 10.76 1.53 -8.43
N SER A 115 11.42 2.56 -7.91
CA SER A 115 12.09 3.57 -8.74
C SER A 115 13.27 2.97 -9.50
N ALA A 116 14.02 2.04 -8.89
CA ALA A 116 15.05 1.27 -9.57
C ALA A 116 14.47 0.39 -10.68
N MET A 117 13.33 -0.29 -10.44
CA MET A 117 12.64 -1.09 -11.46
C MET A 117 12.19 -0.25 -12.66
N ILE A 118 11.62 0.94 -12.42
CA ILE A 118 11.22 1.88 -13.48
C ILE A 118 12.43 2.34 -14.28
N ALA A 119 13.48 2.81 -13.59
CA ALA A 119 14.71 3.26 -14.24
C ALA A 119 15.38 2.12 -15.04
N ALA A 120 15.31 0.87 -14.55
CA ALA A 120 15.81 -0.29 -15.27
C ALA A 120 14.95 -0.63 -16.50
N ALA A 121 13.63 -0.44 -16.42
CA ALA A 121 12.69 -0.75 -17.48
C ALA A 121 12.76 0.26 -18.64
N ASP A 122 12.78 1.56 -18.35
CA ASP A 122 12.74 2.58 -19.40
C ASP A 122 13.77 3.71 -19.29
N GLY A 123 14.53 3.79 -18.19
CA GLY A 123 15.53 4.82 -17.96
C GLY A 123 14.97 6.16 -17.48
N SER A 124 13.70 6.21 -17.07
CA SER A 124 13.05 7.38 -16.48
C SER A 124 13.10 7.35 -14.95
N PHE A 125 12.87 8.52 -14.33
CA PHE A 125 12.88 8.68 -12.89
C PHE A 125 11.75 9.62 -12.44
N PRO A 126 10.59 9.08 -12.02
CA PRO A 126 9.49 9.91 -11.55
C PRO A 126 9.82 10.68 -10.25
N GLU A 127 9.39 11.94 -10.18
CA GLU A 127 9.74 12.86 -9.09
C GLU A 127 8.82 12.78 -7.87
N THR A 128 7.64 12.17 -8.02
CA THR A 128 6.63 12.10 -6.94
C THR A 128 6.19 10.66 -6.66
N HIS A 129 5.81 10.37 -5.42
CA HIS A 129 5.22 9.08 -5.04
C HIS A 129 4.05 8.67 -5.93
N ALA A 130 3.17 9.61 -6.29
CA ALA A 130 2.01 9.34 -7.14
C ALA A 130 2.40 9.06 -8.60
N SER A 131 3.44 9.72 -9.13
CA SER A 131 3.97 9.38 -10.46
C SER A 131 4.67 8.02 -10.47
N THR A 132 5.42 7.68 -9.42
CA THR A 132 6.09 6.38 -9.29
C THR A 132 5.08 5.24 -9.24
N ALA A 133 4.01 5.36 -8.43
CA ALA A 133 2.97 4.33 -8.36
C ALA A 133 2.29 4.08 -9.71
N ARG A 134 1.90 5.15 -10.43
CA ARG A 134 1.29 5.06 -11.76
C ARG A 134 2.22 4.46 -12.80
N GLN A 135 3.49 4.87 -12.77
CA GLN A 135 4.46 4.41 -13.75
C GLN A 135 4.85 2.95 -13.52
N TRP A 136 5.02 2.54 -12.26
CA TRP A 136 5.28 1.15 -11.90
C TRP A 136 4.10 0.24 -12.27
N ASP A 137 2.85 0.64 -12.01
CA ASP A 137 1.65 -0.12 -12.45
C ASP A 137 1.70 -0.37 -13.96
N ARG A 138 1.83 0.70 -14.75
CA ARG A 138 1.83 0.61 -16.22
C ARG A 138 3.01 -0.18 -16.79
N GLN A 139 4.21 0.00 -16.24
CA GLN A 139 5.44 -0.56 -16.84
C GLN A 139 5.81 -1.93 -16.30
N ILE A 140 5.42 -2.25 -15.08
CA ILE A 140 5.83 -3.47 -14.40
C ILE A 140 4.62 -4.38 -14.23
N VAL A 141 3.54 -3.92 -13.58
CA VAL A 141 2.41 -4.79 -13.25
C VAL A 141 1.57 -5.14 -14.47
N GLU A 142 1.13 -4.13 -15.23
CA GLU A 142 0.38 -4.29 -16.47
C GLU A 142 1.16 -5.06 -17.54
N ALA A 143 2.49 -4.87 -17.56
CA ALA A 143 3.41 -5.62 -18.42
C ALA A 143 3.69 -7.05 -17.93
N LYS A 144 3.07 -7.49 -16.82
CA LYS A 144 3.24 -8.81 -16.19
C LYS A 144 4.69 -9.12 -15.80
N LEU A 145 5.40 -8.08 -15.35
CA LEU A 145 6.75 -8.15 -14.84
C LEU A 145 6.80 -8.11 -13.30
N ALA A 146 5.68 -7.90 -12.62
CA ALA A 146 5.63 -8.04 -11.16
C ALA A 146 5.41 -9.51 -10.76
N MET A 147 6.10 -9.97 -9.71
CA MET A 147 5.86 -11.28 -9.10
C MET A 147 4.77 -11.18 -8.03
N ALA A 148 4.03 -12.26 -7.80
CA ALA A 148 3.06 -12.34 -6.71
C ALA A 148 3.76 -12.27 -5.34
N PRO A 149 3.17 -11.62 -4.32
CA PRO A 149 1.83 -11.03 -4.29
C PRO A 149 1.74 -9.62 -4.89
N PHE A 150 2.86 -9.00 -5.25
CA PHE A 150 2.91 -7.61 -5.70
C PHE A 150 2.30 -7.38 -7.09
N SER A 151 1.98 -8.45 -7.81
CA SER A 151 1.44 -8.43 -9.17
C SER A 151 -0.06 -8.16 -9.28
N ASP A 152 -0.80 -8.22 -8.18
CA ASP A 152 -2.23 -7.97 -8.21
C ASP A 152 -2.54 -6.48 -8.47
N ARG A 153 -3.49 -6.22 -9.37
CA ARG A 153 -3.91 -4.87 -9.75
C ARG A 153 -5.41 -4.81 -10.02
N LEU A 154 -5.98 -3.63 -9.81
CA LEU A 154 -7.28 -3.23 -10.33
C LEU A 154 -7.03 -2.21 -11.43
N GLY A 155 -7.39 -2.54 -12.68
CA GLY A 155 -7.13 -1.68 -13.83
C GLY A 155 -8.00 -0.42 -13.84
N SER A 156 -9.15 -0.48 -13.15
CA SER A 156 -10.10 0.61 -13.02
C SER A 156 -10.75 0.61 -11.65
N LEU A 157 -11.28 1.76 -11.24
CA LEU A 157 -12.17 1.89 -10.09
C LEU A 157 -13.66 1.84 -10.45
N VAL A 158 -14.02 1.58 -11.72
CA VAL A 158 -15.41 1.33 -12.08
C VAL A 158 -15.88 0.05 -11.41
N LYS A 159 -17.08 0.06 -10.81
CA LYS A 159 -17.56 -1.02 -9.94
C LYS A 159 -17.53 -2.41 -10.59
N SER A 160 -17.93 -2.52 -11.85
CA SER A 160 -17.90 -3.80 -12.58
C SER A 160 -16.48 -4.34 -12.72
N ASP A 161 -15.54 -3.45 -13.00
CA ASP A 161 -14.16 -3.77 -13.31
C ASP A 161 -13.44 -4.17 -12.01
N VAL A 162 -13.69 -3.46 -10.91
CA VAL A 162 -13.22 -3.81 -9.56
C VAL A 162 -13.67 -5.22 -9.17
N GLU A 163 -14.94 -5.57 -9.35
CA GLU A 163 -15.44 -6.91 -9.01
C GLU A 163 -14.83 -8.00 -9.92
N GLY A 164 -14.63 -7.68 -11.21
CA GLY A 164 -13.93 -8.55 -12.16
C GLY A 164 -12.49 -8.82 -11.74
N ASP A 165 -11.72 -7.75 -11.52
CA ASP A 165 -10.30 -7.82 -11.17
C ASP A 165 -10.08 -8.48 -9.79
N LEU A 166 -11.00 -8.31 -8.83
CA LEU A 166 -10.94 -8.96 -7.51
C LEU A 166 -11.29 -10.45 -7.53
N THR A 167 -11.82 -10.99 -8.63
CA THR A 167 -12.17 -12.43 -8.70
C THR A 167 -10.95 -13.32 -8.51
N GLY A 168 -9.83 -12.99 -9.15
CA GLY A 168 -8.56 -13.71 -8.99
C GLY A 168 -8.04 -13.68 -7.54
N PRO A 169 -7.80 -12.49 -6.96
CA PRO A 169 -7.44 -12.33 -5.55
C PRO A 169 -8.34 -13.06 -4.57
N ARG A 170 -9.67 -12.91 -4.67
CA ARG A 170 -10.61 -13.55 -3.73
C ARG A 170 -10.69 -15.06 -3.90
N SER A 171 -10.29 -15.62 -5.04
CA SER A 171 -10.27 -17.09 -5.25
C SER A 171 -9.17 -17.80 -4.47
N ARG A 172 -8.09 -17.08 -4.10
CA ARG A 172 -6.92 -17.66 -3.39
C ARG A 172 -7.15 -17.80 -1.89
N GLY A 173 -8.13 -17.10 -1.31
CA GLY A 173 -8.40 -17.16 0.11
C GLY A 173 -9.45 -16.15 0.58
N SER A 174 -9.91 -16.33 1.81
CA SER A 174 -10.85 -15.41 2.49
C SER A 174 -10.49 -15.31 3.96
N HIS A 175 -10.20 -14.11 4.42
CA HIS A 175 -9.85 -13.82 5.81
C HIS A 175 -10.01 -12.34 6.10
N SER A 176 -10.33 -12.01 7.34
CA SER A 176 -10.49 -10.63 7.79
C SER A 176 -9.16 -10.06 8.27
N LEU A 177 -8.84 -8.83 7.88
CA LEU A 177 -7.77 -7.98 8.37
C LEU A 177 -7.90 -7.66 9.86
N THR A 178 -9.07 -7.89 10.46
CA THR A 178 -9.25 -7.79 11.92
C THR A 178 -8.78 -9.04 12.68
N SER A 179 -8.42 -10.11 11.96
CA SER A 179 -7.92 -11.37 12.51
C SER A 179 -6.49 -11.64 12.04
N VAL A 180 -5.65 -12.19 12.92
CA VAL A 180 -4.23 -12.43 12.61
C VAL A 180 -4.10 -13.61 11.64
N PRO A 181 -3.58 -13.42 10.42
CA PRO A 181 -3.38 -14.51 9.47
C PRO A 181 -2.21 -15.39 9.90
N ARG A 182 -2.35 -16.70 9.69
CA ARG A 182 -1.36 -17.72 10.07
C ARG A 182 -1.00 -18.68 8.95
N THR A 183 -1.81 -18.74 7.89
CA THR A 183 -1.61 -19.61 6.74
C THR A 183 -1.60 -18.81 5.44
N PRO A 184 -1.04 -19.35 4.35
CA PRO A 184 -1.09 -18.71 3.03
C PRO A 184 -2.51 -18.36 2.57
N GLU A 185 -3.48 -19.24 2.79
CA GLU A 185 -4.88 -18.98 2.39
C GLU A 185 -5.48 -17.81 3.19
N GLN A 186 -5.15 -17.70 4.48
CA GLN A 186 -5.57 -16.57 5.29
C GLN A 186 -4.89 -15.29 4.85
N ALA A 187 -3.59 -15.37 4.52
CA ALA A 187 -2.82 -14.24 4.04
C ALA A 187 -3.36 -13.71 2.69
N TRP A 188 -3.71 -14.59 1.75
CA TRP A 188 -4.39 -14.21 0.51
C TRP A 188 -5.75 -13.54 0.75
N GLY A 189 -6.49 -14.01 1.75
CA GLY A 189 -7.73 -13.36 2.19
C GLY A 189 -7.51 -11.92 2.65
N CYS A 190 -6.54 -11.70 3.54
CA CYS A 190 -6.17 -10.36 4.01
C CYS A 190 -5.64 -9.46 2.89
N HIS A 191 -4.84 -10.00 1.97
CA HIS A 191 -4.35 -9.30 0.79
C HIS A 191 -5.52 -8.79 -0.07
N ALA A 192 -6.45 -9.68 -0.43
CA ALA A 192 -7.63 -9.32 -1.23
C ALA A 192 -8.54 -8.31 -0.52
N GLU A 193 -8.71 -8.42 0.80
CA GLU A 193 -9.48 -7.44 1.57
C GLU A 193 -8.80 -6.07 1.61
N TYR A 194 -7.47 -6.01 1.74
CA TYR A 194 -6.74 -4.74 1.74
C TYR A 194 -6.82 -4.05 0.38
N LEU A 195 -6.66 -4.80 -0.72
CA LEU A 195 -6.80 -4.32 -2.09
C LEU A 195 -8.22 -3.76 -2.32
N SER A 196 -9.24 -4.53 -1.95
CA SER A 196 -10.64 -4.11 -2.03
C SER A 196 -10.92 -2.85 -1.19
N GLY A 197 -10.38 -2.79 0.04
CA GLY A 197 -10.53 -1.63 0.92
C GLY A 197 -9.78 -0.40 0.40
N THR A 198 -8.69 -0.59 -0.35
CA THR A 198 -7.94 0.50 -1.00
C THR A 198 -8.72 1.06 -2.18
N ALA A 199 -9.35 0.19 -2.97
CA ALA A 199 -10.26 0.60 -4.05
C ALA A 199 -11.41 1.45 -3.53
N SER A 200 -12.11 1.00 -2.48
CA SER A 200 -13.22 1.74 -1.88
C SER A 200 -12.81 3.11 -1.35
N TRP A 201 -11.62 3.21 -0.74
CA TRP A 201 -11.10 4.49 -0.26
C TRP A 201 -10.76 5.44 -1.41
N GLU A 202 -10.11 4.96 -2.47
CA GLU A 202 -9.80 5.79 -3.65
C GLU A 202 -11.05 6.19 -4.43
N GLN A 203 -12.08 5.33 -4.51
CA GLN A 203 -13.38 5.70 -5.07
C GLN A 203 -14.00 6.88 -4.32
N TRP A 204 -14.05 6.81 -2.98
CA TRP A 204 -14.54 7.92 -2.17
C TRP A 204 -13.72 9.19 -2.36
N ASN A 205 -12.38 9.08 -2.38
CA ASN A 205 -11.47 10.20 -2.59
C ASN A 205 -11.70 10.88 -3.95
N LEU A 206 -11.82 10.10 -5.03
CA LEU A 206 -12.14 10.61 -6.36
C LEU A 206 -13.54 11.24 -6.40
N GLU A 207 -14.54 10.67 -5.73
CA GLU A 207 -15.86 11.31 -5.63
C GLU A 207 -15.78 12.69 -4.99
N GLN A 208 -14.97 12.88 -3.94
CA GLN A 208 -14.76 14.19 -3.34
C GLN A 208 -14.09 15.16 -4.32
N GLN A 209 -13.09 14.70 -5.07
CA GLN A 209 -12.41 15.52 -6.09
C GLN A 209 -13.37 15.93 -7.21
N VAL A 210 -14.17 14.98 -7.73
CA VAL A 210 -15.16 15.26 -8.77
C VAL A 210 -16.22 16.23 -8.26
N ARG A 211 -16.73 16.07 -7.03
CA ARG A 211 -17.68 17.04 -6.42
C ARG A 211 -17.13 18.46 -6.37
N ASN A 212 -15.82 18.60 -6.17
CA ASN A 212 -15.14 19.88 -6.09
C ASN A 212 -14.76 20.48 -7.46
N SER A 213 -14.82 19.68 -8.53
CA SER A 213 -14.54 20.11 -9.90
C SER A 213 -15.52 21.16 -10.40
N ARG A 214 -15.09 21.96 -11.38
CA ARG A 214 -15.95 22.96 -12.02
C ARG A 214 -17.06 22.28 -12.80
N GLU A 215 -16.72 21.23 -13.53
CA GLU A 215 -17.62 20.45 -14.39
C GLU A 215 -18.80 19.89 -13.60
N PHE A 216 -18.56 19.38 -12.38
CA PHE A 216 -19.64 18.91 -11.51
C PHE A 216 -20.50 20.05 -10.97
N LYS A 217 -19.89 21.18 -10.58
CA LYS A 217 -20.62 22.36 -10.07
C LYS A 217 -21.53 22.96 -11.13
N GLU A 218 -21.10 22.97 -12.39
CA GLU A 218 -21.88 23.46 -13.53
C GLU A 218 -23.11 22.59 -13.83
N LEU A 219 -23.14 21.33 -13.39
CA LEU A 219 -24.34 20.48 -13.50
C LEU A 219 -25.47 20.90 -12.55
N GLY A 220 -25.20 21.73 -11.53
CA GLY A 220 -26.21 22.19 -10.57
C GLY A 220 -26.80 21.08 -9.70
N VAL A 221 -26.06 19.98 -9.47
CA VAL A 221 -26.47 18.84 -8.64
C VAL A 221 -25.57 18.69 -7.41
N ASP A 222 -26.09 18.01 -6.38
CA ASP A 222 -25.37 17.73 -5.12
C ASP A 222 -24.91 16.26 -5.00
N ASN A 223 -25.24 15.42 -5.97
CA ASN A 223 -24.96 13.99 -5.94
C ASN A 223 -24.81 13.37 -7.34
N PHE A 224 -24.37 12.11 -7.39
CA PHE A 224 -24.14 11.34 -8.62
C PHE A 224 -25.36 10.53 -9.07
N ARG A 225 -26.60 10.99 -8.88
CA ARG A 225 -27.80 10.25 -9.35
C ARG A 225 -28.14 10.50 -10.81
N THR A 226 -27.83 11.69 -11.33
CA THR A 226 -28.12 12.04 -12.74
C THR A 226 -27.17 11.32 -13.69
N LYS A 227 -27.58 11.13 -14.95
CA LYS A 227 -26.75 10.48 -15.97
C LYS A 227 -25.42 11.24 -16.20
N ALA A 228 -25.49 12.57 -16.30
CA ALA A 228 -24.31 13.40 -16.53
C ALA A 228 -23.32 13.35 -15.35
N ALA A 229 -23.82 13.44 -14.12
CA ALA A 229 -22.98 13.35 -12.93
C ALA A 229 -22.31 11.97 -12.81
N ARG A 230 -23.06 10.87 -13.06
CA ARG A 230 -22.49 9.52 -13.10
C ARG A 230 -21.40 9.39 -14.15
N ALA A 231 -21.61 9.93 -15.34
CA ALA A 231 -20.61 9.88 -16.40
C ALA A 231 -19.31 10.58 -16.00
N LEU A 232 -19.37 11.75 -15.33
CA LEU A 232 -18.17 12.43 -14.80
C LEU A 232 -17.43 11.58 -13.77
N ARG A 233 -18.16 10.96 -12.84
CA ARG A 233 -17.57 10.08 -11.83
C ARG A 233 -16.95 8.84 -12.46
N ASP A 234 -17.69 8.17 -13.34
CA ASP A 234 -17.27 6.91 -13.95
C ASP A 234 -16.07 7.12 -14.89
N ASP A 235 -15.97 8.29 -15.56
CA ASP A 235 -14.76 8.70 -16.29
C ASP A 235 -13.56 8.89 -15.37
N ALA A 236 -13.74 9.53 -14.20
CA ALA A 236 -12.67 9.65 -13.21
C ALA A 236 -12.21 8.29 -12.67
N PHE A 237 -13.16 7.39 -12.39
CA PHE A 237 -12.89 6.02 -11.96
C PHE A 237 -12.19 5.21 -13.04
N GLY A 238 -12.60 5.37 -14.31
CA GLY A 238 -12.04 4.70 -15.48
C GLY A 238 -10.55 4.96 -15.69
N ARG A 239 -10.04 6.11 -15.20
CA ARG A 239 -8.65 6.55 -15.38
C ARG A 239 -7.73 6.19 -14.22
N LYS A 240 -8.26 5.57 -13.15
CA LYS A 240 -7.51 5.27 -11.94
C LYS A 240 -7.39 3.76 -11.77
N SER A 241 -6.15 3.30 -11.72
CA SER A 241 -5.79 1.93 -11.34
C SER A 241 -5.28 1.88 -9.89
N ILE A 242 -5.28 0.68 -9.32
CA ILE A 242 -4.71 0.35 -8.00
C ILE A 242 -3.76 -0.83 -8.17
N CYS A 243 -2.61 -0.74 -7.53
CA CYS A 243 -1.60 -1.80 -7.45
C CYS A 243 -0.88 -1.71 -6.10
N PHE A 244 0.06 -2.61 -5.84
CA PHE A 244 0.82 -2.65 -4.60
C PHE A 244 1.39 -1.29 -4.14
N LEU A 245 1.92 -0.45 -5.03
CA LEU A 245 2.46 0.87 -4.62
C LEU A 245 1.39 1.86 -4.15
N HIS A 246 0.16 1.75 -4.65
CA HIS A 246 -0.96 2.53 -4.15
C HIS A 246 -1.35 2.07 -2.73
N GLU A 247 -1.36 0.75 -2.51
CA GLU A 247 -1.58 0.14 -1.20
C GLU A 247 -0.48 0.56 -0.21
N ALA A 248 0.79 0.47 -0.61
CA ALA A 248 1.94 0.91 0.19
C ALA A 248 1.88 2.40 0.53
N SER A 249 1.47 3.25 -0.42
CA SER A 249 1.28 4.69 -0.18
C SER A 249 0.16 4.95 0.83
N ARG A 250 -0.97 4.26 0.70
CA ARG A 250 -2.08 4.33 1.67
C ARG A 250 -1.65 3.84 3.04
N TYR A 251 -0.92 2.74 3.09
CA TYR A 251 -0.38 2.14 4.31
C TYR A 251 0.55 3.09 5.05
N ARG A 252 1.51 3.68 4.33
CA ARG A 252 2.37 4.75 4.86
C ARG A 252 1.55 5.93 5.35
N GLY A 253 0.50 6.34 4.63
CA GLY A 253 -0.42 7.39 5.07
C GLY A 253 -0.96 7.13 6.47
N LYS A 254 -1.45 5.91 6.74
CA LYS A 254 -1.92 5.52 8.09
C LYS A 254 -0.82 5.68 9.15
N ALA A 255 0.42 5.31 8.83
CA ALA A 255 1.55 5.42 9.77
C ALA A 255 2.18 6.83 9.89
N ASN A 256 2.10 7.67 8.86
CA ASN A 256 2.67 9.01 8.90
C ASN A 256 1.76 10.02 9.58
N TYR A 257 0.46 9.76 9.55
CA TYR A 257 -0.56 10.63 10.10
C TYR A 257 -1.18 10.03 11.37
N ARG A 258 -2.37 10.50 11.73
CA ARG A 258 -2.95 10.36 13.06
C ARG A 258 -3.19 8.92 13.52
N ASP A 259 -3.44 7.98 12.60
CA ASP A 259 -3.61 6.56 12.93
C ASP A 259 -2.37 5.93 13.57
N ALA A 260 -1.20 6.56 13.41
CA ALA A 260 0.03 6.17 14.07
C ALA A 260 -0.04 6.25 15.60
N ILE A 261 -0.96 7.04 16.15
CA ILE A 261 -1.22 7.06 17.60
C ILE A 261 -1.60 5.65 18.06
N TYR A 262 -2.33 4.88 17.25
CA TYR A 262 -2.73 3.52 17.60
C TYR A 262 -1.58 2.51 17.55
N LEU A 263 -0.51 2.81 16.80
CA LEU A 263 0.69 1.97 16.73
C LEU A 263 1.61 2.11 17.96
N ALA A 264 1.43 3.16 18.77
CA ALA A 264 2.26 3.43 19.94
C ALA A 264 1.46 3.52 21.26
N TYR A 265 0.12 3.53 21.20
CA TYR A 265 -0.73 3.81 22.36
C TYR A 265 -1.58 2.62 22.81
N GLY A 266 -1.31 2.12 24.01
CA GLY A 266 -2.15 1.13 24.69
C GLY A 266 -1.34 -0.04 25.26
N LYS A 267 -1.76 -0.58 26.41
CA LYS A 267 -1.02 -1.64 27.12
C LYS A 267 -0.84 -2.93 26.30
N ALA A 268 -1.74 -3.20 25.35
CA ALA A 268 -1.68 -4.38 24.50
C ALA A 268 -0.79 -4.19 23.26
N VAL A 269 -0.49 -2.94 22.87
CA VAL A 269 0.19 -2.64 21.59
C VAL A 269 1.58 -3.24 21.50
N PRO A 270 2.45 -3.18 22.53
CA PRO A 270 3.76 -3.84 22.48
C PRO A 270 3.68 -5.34 22.15
N LYS A 271 2.67 -6.03 22.67
CA LYS A 271 2.46 -7.45 22.40
C LYS A 271 1.90 -7.70 20.99
N LEU A 272 1.03 -6.83 20.51
CA LEU A 272 0.45 -6.94 19.17
C LEU A 272 1.47 -6.61 18.07
N ALA A 273 2.37 -5.67 18.33
CA ALA A 273 3.45 -5.26 17.42
C ALA A 273 4.67 -6.20 17.45
N ASP A 274 4.62 -7.27 18.24
CA ASP A 274 5.70 -8.26 18.27
C ASP A 274 5.83 -8.94 16.90
N GLY A 275 7.07 -9.10 16.42
CA GLY A 275 7.36 -9.58 15.04
C GLY A 275 7.05 -8.60 13.91
N PHE A 276 6.40 -7.46 14.17
CA PHE A 276 5.97 -6.53 13.11
C PHE A 276 7.12 -5.94 12.29
N ILE A 277 8.25 -5.62 12.93
CA ILE A 277 9.45 -5.12 12.23
C ILE A 277 10.08 -6.22 11.36
N ASP A 278 9.98 -7.47 11.79
CA ASP A 278 10.46 -8.62 11.01
C ASP A 278 9.58 -8.86 9.78
N ASP A 279 8.25 -8.70 9.92
CA ASP A 279 7.32 -8.73 8.79
C ASP A 279 7.66 -7.62 7.78
N LEU A 280 7.86 -6.36 8.22
CA LEU A 280 8.31 -5.27 7.35
C LEU A 280 9.62 -5.60 6.63
N THR A 281 10.59 -6.15 7.36
CA THR A 281 11.90 -6.53 6.80
C THR A 281 11.74 -7.61 5.73
N THR A 282 10.90 -8.61 5.99
CA THR A 282 10.62 -9.73 5.08
C THR A 282 9.99 -9.20 3.79
N VAL A 283 8.96 -8.35 3.92
CA VAL A 283 8.25 -7.78 2.76
C VAL A 283 9.16 -6.91 1.91
N LEU A 284 9.95 -6.01 2.52
CA LEU A 284 10.89 -5.19 1.76
C LEU A 284 12.01 -6.02 1.11
N THR A 285 12.43 -7.11 1.75
CA THR A 285 13.47 -7.99 1.17
C THR A 285 12.93 -8.78 -0.03
N GLY A 286 11.66 -9.20 0.02
CA GLY A 286 11.03 -9.92 -1.08
C GLY A 286 10.63 -9.04 -2.26
N PHE A 287 10.40 -7.74 -2.03
CA PHE A 287 10.06 -6.74 -3.06
C PHE A 287 11.29 -6.21 -3.80
#